data_AF-A0A2V7XWD8-F1
#
_entry.id   AF-A0A2V7XWD8-F1
#
_cell.length_a   1.000
_cell.length_b   1.000
_cell.length_c   1.000
_cell.angle_alpha   90.00
_cell.angle_beta   90.00
_cell.angle_gamma   90.00
#
_symmetry.space_group_name_H-M   'P 1'
#
loop_
_entity.id
_entity.type
_entity.pdbx_description
1 polymer ?
#
loop_
_entity_poly.entity_id
_entity_poly.type
_entity_poly.pdbx_seq_one_letter_code
_entity_poly.pdbx_strand_id
1 'polypeptide(L)' 'VEVKHRRNTTHGAGYESVTFGKRRRIVRAARLFASARGLGESPVRFDVISIDETDGRPRLRHDRGAFDADGG' A
#
# COMPACT_ATOMS: atom_id res chain seq x y z
N VAL A 1 -5.26 -4.25 0.91
CA VAL A 1 -5.31 -3.31 -0.23
C VAL A 1 -5.58 -1.93 0.33
N GLU A 2 -4.63 -1.00 0.21
CA GLU A 2 -4.86 0.42 0.51
C GLU A 2 -5.16 1.14 -0.82
N VAL A 3 -6.26 1.90 -0.86
CA VAL A 3 -6.69 2.65 -2.05
C VAL A 3 -6.59 4.13 -1.71
N LYS A 4 -5.75 4.86 -2.45
CA LYS A 4 -5.58 6.31 -2.25
C LYS A 4 -5.93 7.06 -3.53
N HIS A 5 -6.94 7.92 -3.45
CA HIS A 5 -7.34 8.84 -4.51
C HIS A 5 -6.79 10.25 -4.20
N ARG A 6 -6.09 10.90 -5.14
CA ARG A 6 -5.56 12.26 -4.96
C ARG A 6 -5.64 13.08 -6.25
N ARG A 7 -6.11 14.32 -6.14
CA ARG A 7 -6.36 15.28 -7.23
C ARG A 7 -5.20 16.23 -7.56
N ASN A 8 -4.02 16.11 -6.92
CA ASN A 8 -2.92 17.07 -7.10
C ASN A 8 -1.59 16.37 -7.31
N THR A 9 -0.97 16.56 -8.48
CA THR A 9 0.18 15.83 -9.05
C THR A 9 1.56 16.22 -8.48
N THR A 10 1.63 17.10 -7.49
CA THR A 10 2.89 17.77 -7.11
C THR A 10 3.81 16.96 -6.18
N HIS A 11 3.41 15.80 -5.67
CA HIS A 11 4.29 15.00 -4.79
C HIS A 11 4.12 13.52 -5.12
N GLY A 12 5.06 13.00 -5.92
CA GLY A 12 5.46 11.60 -5.95
C GLY A 12 4.41 10.56 -6.33
N ALA A 13 4.82 9.62 -7.18
CA ALA A 13 4.07 8.42 -7.50
C ALA A 13 3.47 7.77 -6.23
N GLY A 14 2.25 7.21 -6.26
CA GLY A 14 1.57 6.78 -5.04
C GLY A 14 2.33 5.79 -4.13
N TYR A 15 3.31 5.05 -4.65
CA TYR A 15 4.28 4.29 -3.86
C TYR A 15 5.14 5.16 -2.91
N GLU A 16 5.62 6.32 -3.37
CA GLU A 16 6.39 7.29 -2.57
C GLU A 16 5.54 7.88 -1.44
N SER A 17 4.20 7.89 -1.61
CA SER A 17 3.26 8.34 -0.58
C SER A 17 3.07 7.34 0.57
N VAL A 18 3.52 6.09 0.38
CA VAL A 18 3.54 5.03 1.40
C VAL A 18 4.86 5.10 2.16
N THR A 19 4.94 6.08 3.06
CA THR A 19 6.10 6.30 3.91
C THR A 19 6.39 5.09 4.80
N PHE A 20 7.64 4.96 5.26
CA PHE A 20 8.04 3.91 6.19
C PHE A 20 7.13 3.80 7.43
N GLY A 21 6.71 4.94 7.99
CA GLY A 21 5.78 5.00 9.11
C GLY A 21 4.37 4.48 8.80
N LYS A 22 3.90 4.58 7.55
CA LYS A 22 2.66 3.95 7.11
C LYS A 22 2.84 2.44 6.93
N ARG A 23 3.91 2.01 6.25
CA ARG A 23 4.24 0.58 6.06
C ARG A 23 4.23 -0.17 7.40
N ARG A 24 4.96 0.34 8.40
CA ARG A 24 5.01 -0.26 9.75
C ARG A 24 3.64 -0.41 10.42
N ARG A 25 2.75 0.58 10.28
CA ARG A 25 1.39 0.51 10.86
C ARG A 25 0.54 -0.55 10.17
N ILE A 26 0.61 -0.61 8.84
CA ILE A 26 -0.13 -1.58 8.04
C ILE A 26 0.34 -3.01 8.33
N VAL A 27 1.66 -3.23 8.39
CA VAL A 27 2.25 -4.53 8.74
C VAL A 27 1.81 -4.95 10.14
N ARG A 28 1.85 -4.05 11.13
CA ARG A 28 1.39 -4.36 12.50
C ARG A 28 -0.09 -4.77 12.52
N ALA A 29 -0.94 -4.03 11.82
CA ALA A 29 -2.37 -4.36 11.75
C ALA A 29 -2.60 -5.72 11.08
N ALA A 30 -1.89 -6.01 9.99
CA ALA A 30 -1.98 -7.30 9.31
C ALA A 30 -1.51 -8.47 10.18
N ARG A 31 -0.42 -8.31 10.94
CA ARG A 31 0.06 -9.32 11.90
C ARG A 31 -0.97 -9.62 12.99
N LEU A 32 -1.59 -8.58 13.55
CA LEU A 32 -2.65 -8.75 14.55
C LEU A 32 -3.88 -9.46 13.97
N PHE A 33 -4.30 -9.07 12.76
CA PHE A 33 -5.40 -9.72 12.06
C PHE A 33 -5.11 -11.20 11.78
N ALA A 34 -3.92 -11.51 11.26
CA ALA A 34 -3.51 -12.88 10.96
C ALA A 34 -3.47 -13.75 12.23
N SER A 35 -2.89 -13.23 13.33
CA SER A 35 -2.87 -13.90 14.62
C SER A 35 -4.28 -14.18 15.15
N ALA A 36 -5.18 -13.18 15.10
CA ALA A 36 -6.56 -13.34 15.54
C ALA A 36 -7.39 -14.34 14.70
N ARG A 37 -6.92 -14.68 13.50
CA ARG A 37 -7.61 -15.59 12.56
C ARG A 37 -6.87 -16.92 12.36
N GLY A 38 -5.76 -17.16 13.07
CA GLY A 38 -4.95 -18.37 12.90
C GLY A 38 -4.23 -18.47 11.55
N LEU A 39 -4.00 -17.33 10.88
CA LEU A 39 -3.39 -17.25 9.54
C LEU A 39 -1.89 -16.95 9.57
N GLY A 40 -1.19 -17.29 10.68
CA GLY A 40 0.20 -16.89 10.91
C GLY A 40 1.19 -17.33 9.81
N GLU A 41 0.95 -18.49 9.20
CA GLU A 41 1.79 -19.07 8.14
C GLU A 41 1.32 -18.71 6.71
N SER A 42 0.24 -17.93 6.57
CA SER A 42 -0.27 -17.57 5.25
C SER A 42 0.63 -16.50 4.60
N PRO A 43 1.01 -16.65 3.32
CA PRO A 43 1.79 -15.63 2.64
C PRO A 43 0.99 -14.31 2.57
N VAL A 44 1.53 -13.26 3.18
CA VAL A 44 0.94 -11.91 3.17
C VAL A 44 1.71 -11.03 2.20
N ARG A 45 0.99 -10.41 1.26
CA ARG A 45 1.52 -9.43 0.29
C ARG A 45 0.83 -8.09 0.48
N PHE A 46 1.60 -6.99 0.40
CA PHE A 46 1.05 -5.64 0.45
C PHE A 46 1.13 -4.98 -0.93
N ASP A 47 -0.03 -4.81 -1.56
CA ASP A 47 -0.17 -4.10 -2.83
C ASP A 47 -0.55 -2.64 -2.59
N VAL A 48 -0.05 -1.73 -3.43
CA VAL A 48 -0.43 -0.31 -3.45
C VAL A 48 -1.16 -0.02 -4.76
N ILE A 49 -2.36 0.54 -4.65
CA ILE A 49 -3.09 1.10 -5.79
C ILE A 49 -3.03 2.61 -5.69
N SER A 50 -2.45 3.27 -6.70
CA SER A 50 -2.49 4.73 -6.83
C SER A 50 -3.40 5.13 -7.98
N ILE A 51 -4.13 6.23 -7.76
CA ILE A 51 -4.91 6.88 -8.80
C ILE A 51 -4.38 8.30 -8.90
N ASP A 52 -3.73 8.58 -10.02
CA ASP A 52 -3.09 9.85 -10.32
C ASP A 52 -3.84 10.52 -11.48
N GLU A 53 -4.01 11.84 -11.45
CA GLU A 53 -4.64 12.57 -12.54
C GLU A 53 -3.56 13.07 -13.51
N THR A 54 -3.56 12.57 -14.75
CA THR A 54 -2.61 13.00 -15.79
C THR A 54 -3.42 13.49 -16.99
N ASP A 55 -3.16 14.72 -17.43
CA ASP A 55 -3.89 15.37 -18.53
C ASP A 55 -5.41 15.40 -18.33
N GLY A 56 -5.85 15.62 -17.07
CA GLY A 56 -7.27 15.65 -16.69
C GLY A 56 -7.96 14.27 -16.72
N ARG A 57 -7.19 13.18 -16.81
CA ARG A 57 -7.72 11.81 -16.80
C ARG A 57 -7.13 11.01 -15.63
N PRO A 58 -7.95 10.22 -14.91
CA PRO A 58 -7.44 9.33 -13.88
C PRO A 58 -6.64 8.20 -14.53
N ARG A 59 -5.43 7.97 -14.01
CA ARG A 59 -4.58 6.83 -14.32
C ARG A 59 -4.43 5.98 -13.08
N LEU A 60 -4.83 4.72 -13.18
CA LEU A 60 -4.65 3.74 -12.12
C LEU A 60 -3.30 3.05 -12.29
N ARG A 61 -2.56 2.93 -11.19
CA ARG A 61 -1.35 2.11 -11.11
C ARG A 61 -1.49 1.10 -9.99
N HIS A 62 -1.06 -0.13 -10.28
CA HIS A 62 -1.04 -1.23 -9.31
C HIS A 62 0.39 -1.71 -9.10
N ASP A 63 0.96 -1.29 -7.98
CA ASP A 63 2.25 -1.76 -7.50
C ASP A 63 2.00 -3.03 -6.66
N ARG A 64 2.13 -4.20 -7.30
CA ARG A 64 1.98 -5.51 -6.64
C ARG A 64 3.20 -5.80 -5.78
N GLY A 65 2.99 -6.26 -4.55
CA GLY A 65 4.08 -6.53 -3.60
C GLY A 65 4.93 -5.28 -3.36
N ALA A 66 4.27 -4.12 -3.24
CA ALA A 66 4.93 -2.84 -3.06
C ALA A 66 5.85 -2.80 -1.84
N PHE A 67 5.55 -3.58 -0.80
CA PHE A 67 6.44 -3.77 0.33
C PHE A 67 6.15 -5.09 1.04
N ASP A 68 7.14 -5.59 1.75
CA ASP A 68 7.01 -6.80 2.57
C ASP A 68 6.79 -6.48 4.06
N ALA A 69 6.37 -7.51 4.80
CA ALA A 69 6.20 -7.42 6.26
C ALA A 69 7.54 -7.14 6.99
N ASP A 70 8.66 -7.34 6.32
CA ASP A 70 10.00 -7.20 6.89
C ASP A 70 10.65 -5.85 6.56
N GLY A 71 9.93 -4.99 5.81
CA GLY A 71 10.34 -3.60 5.57
C GLY A 71 11.37 -3.40 4.44
N GLY A 72 11.61 -4.44 3.63
CA GLY A 72 12.33 -4.35 2.35
C GLY A 72 11.53 -3.60 1.29
#